data_AF-A0A7W0SM02-F1
#
_entry.id   AF-A0A7W0SM02-F1
#
_cell.length_a   1.000
_cell.length_b   1.000
_cell.length_c   1.000
_cell.angle_alpha   90.00
_cell.angle_beta   90.00
_cell.angle_gamma   90.00
#
_symmetry.space_group_name_H-M   'P 1'
#
loop_
_entity.id
_entity.type
_entity.pdbx_description
1 polymer ?
#
loop_
_entity_poly.entity_id
_entity_poly.type
_entity_poly.pdbx_seq_one_letter_code
_entity_poly.pdbx_strand_id
1 'polypeptide(L)'
;RLLASVACRTARTGDPLGKHEVWIEADWSVVTPHELTLERIAMAMGGYLSCVDLVDREVPALRELVQLEARRVLPQITRNVEGRWTLRTLAPGCRCRPTGFRSAAEAADHARDPAHVARLYGVSFYELHRRLRVVEDLHRTRFHVPPPAAAAEQAVREHDGVSRLWAAGVHPDLVVALHELLWPGGPPMPVWFYLGAVSRHPDMAWVVRTLAAVADEDVAVWLCWTETELDGTGQEARGAWLRAGVPRKAISTLADGAYSPADVARLMVRTRRSLGSAAATLAAWHRAGCHPSLDDVALIERLGADPWFEPSVGAVDWLCDRVGNAWTAPTRTQLGLLLAVCGTRSAVLSVLAEGITDPGAAARMINGGQVASSDTLAHRAGPVTGR
;
A
#
# COMPACT_ATOMS: atom_id res chain seq x y z
N ARG A 1 -21.64 -32.21 14.06
CA ARG A 1 -21.94 -31.94 15.48
C ARG A 1 -20.72 -32.28 16.30
N LEU A 2 -20.31 -31.39 17.21
CA LEU A 2 -19.19 -31.59 18.13
C LEU A 2 -19.74 -31.55 19.57
N LEU A 3 -19.44 -32.58 20.34
CA LEU A 3 -19.79 -32.65 21.76
C LEU A 3 -18.65 -32.05 22.59
N ALA A 4 -18.95 -31.03 23.38
CA ALA A 4 -18.02 -30.42 24.32
C ALA A 4 -18.49 -30.61 25.76
N SER A 5 -17.56 -30.91 26.67
CA SER A 5 -17.83 -30.91 28.10
C SER A 5 -17.33 -29.59 28.70
N VAL A 6 -18.23 -28.83 29.29
CA VAL A 6 -17.95 -27.51 29.88
C VAL A 6 -17.96 -27.62 31.39
N ALA A 7 -16.91 -27.13 32.03
CA ALA A 7 -16.85 -27.00 33.48
C ALA A 7 -17.63 -25.74 33.89
N CYS A 8 -18.80 -25.91 34.52
CA CYS A 8 -19.66 -24.82 34.94
C CYS A 8 -18.99 -24.02 36.06
N ARG A 9 -18.69 -22.75 35.80
CA ARG A 9 -18.01 -21.85 36.74
C ARG A 9 -18.73 -20.52 36.82
N THR A 10 -18.83 -20.01 38.04
CA THR A 10 -19.35 -18.67 38.36
C THR A 10 -18.23 -17.64 38.59
N ALA A 11 -16.97 -18.07 38.51
CA ALA A 11 -15.77 -17.23 38.55
C ALA A 11 -14.70 -17.76 37.58
N ARG A 12 -13.80 -16.89 37.09
CA ARG A 12 -12.70 -17.28 36.19
C ARG A 12 -11.74 -18.27 36.84
N THR A 13 -11.53 -18.12 38.14
CA THR A 13 -10.68 -18.97 38.98
C THR A 13 -11.53 -19.68 40.02
N GLY A 14 -11.15 -20.92 40.36
CA GLY A 14 -11.85 -21.73 41.36
C GLY A 14 -12.36 -23.05 40.79
N ASP A 15 -12.90 -23.87 41.69
CA ASP A 15 -13.44 -25.18 41.33
C ASP A 15 -14.75 -25.05 40.56
N PRO A 16 -14.96 -25.88 39.53
CA PRO A 16 -16.23 -25.90 38.83
C PRO A 16 -17.33 -26.49 39.73
N LEU A 17 -18.53 -25.92 39.63
CA LEU A 17 -19.73 -26.42 40.30
C LEU A 17 -20.18 -27.77 39.73
N GLY A 18 -19.78 -28.07 38.49
CA GLY A 18 -20.06 -29.32 37.81
C GLY A 18 -19.56 -29.29 36.37
N LYS A 19 -19.87 -30.34 35.62
CA LYS A 19 -19.69 -30.38 34.16
C LYS A 19 -21.02 -30.68 33.51
N HIS A 20 -21.25 -30.12 32.33
CA HIS A 20 -22.38 -30.52 31.49
C HIS A 20 -21.95 -30.58 30.03
N GLU A 21 -22.78 -31.26 29.25
CA GLU A 21 -22.58 -31.42 27.82
C GLU A 21 -23.18 -30.25 27.05
N VAL A 22 -22.43 -29.79 26.06
CA VAL A 22 -22.83 -28.74 25.13
C VAL A 22 -22.59 -29.25 23.72
N TRP A 23 -23.56 -29.07 22.84
CA TRP A 23 -23.45 -29.43 21.43
C TRP A 23 -23.14 -28.19 20.61
N ILE A 24 -22.07 -28.26 19.82
CA ILE A 24 -21.76 -27.28 18.78
C ILE A 24 -22.21 -27.88 17.44
N GLU A 25 -23.20 -27.24 16.83
CA GLU A 25 -23.79 -27.64 15.56
C GLU A 25 -22.90 -27.24 14.37
N ALA A 26 -23.20 -27.77 13.18
CA ALA A 26 -22.39 -27.52 11.99
C ALA A 26 -22.46 -26.06 11.51
N ASP A 27 -23.52 -25.33 11.86
CA ASP A 27 -23.70 -23.91 11.62
C ASP A 27 -23.07 -23.03 12.72
N TRP A 28 -22.35 -23.65 13.67
CA TRP A 28 -21.74 -23.03 14.85
C TRP A 28 -22.74 -22.55 15.91
N SER A 29 -24.03 -22.90 15.79
CA SER A 29 -24.98 -22.71 16.89
C SER A 29 -24.64 -23.65 18.07
N VAL A 30 -25.02 -23.23 19.27
CA VAL A 30 -24.67 -23.95 20.51
C VAL A 30 -25.95 -24.34 21.25
N VAL A 31 -26.10 -25.63 21.51
CA VAL A 31 -27.18 -26.18 22.34
C VAL A 31 -26.62 -26.52 23.71
N THR A 32 -27.12 -25.82 24.73
CA THR A 32 -26.72 -25.96 26.13
C THR A 32 -27.96 -26.14 27.01
N PRO A 33 -27.87 -26.85 28.15
CA PRO A 33 -28.97 -26.95 29.12
C PRO A 33 -29.29 -25.61 29.82
N HIS A 34 -28.48 -24.56 29.62
CA HIS A 34 -28.65 -23.27 30.29
C HIS A 34 -29.46 -22.26 29.45
N GLU A 35 -30.18 -21.35 30.11
CA GLU A 35 -30.85 -20.23 29.45
C GLU A 35 -29.85 -19.06 29.29
N LEU A 36 -29.25 -18.95 28.11
CA LEU A 36 -28.14 -18.03 27.84
C LEU A 36 -28.52 -16.55 27.99
N THR A 37 -29.79 -16.18 27.87
CA THR A 37 -30.24 -14.78 28.02
C THR A 37 -30.13 -14.34 29.47
N LEU A 38 -30.63 -15.16 30.40
CA LEU A 38 -30.52 -14.95 31.84
C LEU A 38 -29.06 -14.96 32.29
N GLU A 39 -28.25 -15.85 31.74
CA GLU A 39 -26.82 -15.91 32.03
C GLU A 39 -26.08 -14.63 31.58
N ARG A 40 -26.39 -14.10 30.39
CA ARG A 40 -25.84 -12.83 29.94
C ARG A 40 -26.27 -11.65 30.81
N ILE A 41 -27.52 -11.64 31.29
CA ILE A 41 -27.99 -10.63 32.26
C ILE A 41 -27.19 -10.73 33.57
N ALA A 42 -26.98 -11.94 34.10
CA ALA A 42 -26.18 -12.15 35.30
C ALA A 42 -24.72 -11.70 35.12
N MET A 43 -24.12 -11.93 33.95
CA MET A 43 -22.78 -11.42 33.62
C MET A 43 -22.75 -9.90 33.51
N ALA A 44 -23.77 -9.27 32.92
CA ALA A 44 -23.89 -7.82 32.87
C ALA A 44 -23.99 -7.20 34.28
N MET A 45 -24.53 -7.93 35.26
CA MET A 45 -24.57 -7.53 36.67
C MET A 45 -23.25 -7.81 37.44
N GLY A 46 -22.16 -8.19 36.74
CA GLY A 46 -20.84 -8.43 37.33
C GLY A 46 -20.53 -9.89 37.66
N GLY A 47 -21.41 -10.82 37.31
CA GLY A 47 -21.13 -12.25 37.39
C GLY A 47 -20.16 -12.73 36.30
N TYR A 48 -19.73 -13.98 36.40
CA TYR A 48 -19.02 -14.70 35.34
C TYR A 48 -19.73 -16.02 35.10
N LEU A 49 -19.91 -16.43 33.83
CA LEU A 49 -20.49 -17.73 33.48
C LEU A 49 -19.73 -18.34 32.31
N SER A 50 -19.17 -19.53 32.54
CA SER A 50 -18.35 -20.25 31.56
C SER A 50 -19.09 -20.59 30.26
N CYS A 51 -20.41 -20.80 30.31
CA CYS A 51 -21.21 -21.13 29.13
C CYS A 51 -21.37 -19.93 28.20
N VAL A 52 -21.51 -18.74 28.77
CA VAL A 52 -21.52 -17.49 28.00
C VAL A 52 -20.14 -17.24 27.39
N ASP A 53 -19.05 -17.40 28.14
CA ASP A 53 -17.68 -17.28 27.58
C ASP A 53 -17.42 -18.31 26.45
N LEU A 54 -17.95 -19.54 26.57
CA LEU A 54 -17.90 -20.54 25.49
C LEU A 54 -18.63 -20.03 24.23
N VAL A 55 -19.90 -19.63 24.38
CA VAL A 55 -20.78 -19.27 23.25
C VAL A 55 -20.34 -17.97 22.59
N ASP A 56 -20.01 -16.96 23.38
CA ASP A 56 -19.76 -15.60 22.87
C ASP A 56 -18.30 -15.39 22.46
N ARG A 57 -17.38 -16.28 22.88
CA ARG A 57 -15.94 -16.13 22.57
C ARG A 57 -15.28 -17.38 22.02
N GLU A 58 -15.34 -18.51 22.74
CA GLU A 58 -14.59 -19.71 22.33
C GLU A 58 -15.09 -20.34 21.04
N VAL A 59 -16.42 -20.44 20.85
CA VAL A 59 -17.01 -20.99 19.62
C VAL A 59 -16.72 -20.08 18.41
N PRO A 60 -16.89 -18.75 18.50
CA PRO A 60 -16.41 -17.83 17.46
C PRO A 60 -14.92 -17.96 17.17
N ALA A 61 -14.06 -18.08 18.20
CA ALA A 61 -12.62 -18.27 18.03
C ALA A 61 -12.28 -19.58 17.31
N LEU A 62 -12.96 -20.68 17.68
CA LEU A 62 -12.80 -21.98 17.04
C LEU A 62 -13.26 -21.94 15.59
N ARG A 63 -14.40 -21.29 15.32
CA ARG A 63 -14.90 -21.06 13.97
C ARG A 63 -13.86 -20.35 13.12
N GLU A 64 -13.37 -19.20 13.58
CA GLU A 64 -12.37 -18.40 12.86
C GLU A 64 -11.11 -19.23 12.57
N LEU A 65 -10.57 -19.91 13.59
CA LEU A 65 -9.39 -20.75 13.46
C LEU A 65 -9.58 -21.87 12.44
N VAL A 66 -10.71 -22.57 12.47
CA VAL A 66 -11.04 -23.62 11.50
C VAL A 66 -11.19 -23.05 10.08
N GLN A 67 -11.82 -21.88 9.93
CA GLN A 67 -11.95 -21.24 8.61
C GLN A 67 -10.60 -20.79 8.05
N LEU A 68 -9.71 -20.25 8.88
CA LEU A 68 -8.36 -19.84 8.50
C LEU A 68 -7.48 -21.04 8.17
N GLU A 69 -7.53 -22.11 8.98
CA GLU A 69 -6.82 -23.36 8.69
C GLU A 69 -7.33 -23.99 7.40
N ALA A 70 -8.64 -24.02 7.17
CA ALA A 70 -9.20 -24.52 5.92
C ALA A 70 -8.99 -23.57 4.72
N ARG A 71 -8.37 -22.40 4.91
CA ARG A 71 -8.26 -21.30 3.92
C ARG A 71 -9.60 -20.94 3.26
N ARG A 72 -10.69 -21.05 4.02
CA ARG A 72 -12.03 -20.64 3.58
C ARG A 72 -12.27 -19.15 3.79
N VAL A 73 -11.53 -18.56 4.74
CA VAL A 73 -11.40 -17.12 4.90
C VAL A 73 -9.94 -16.74 4.75
N LEU A 74 -9.69 -15.57 4.16
CA LEU A 74 -8.34 -15.05 4.01
C LEU A 74 -7.84 -14.47 5.33
N PRO A 75 -6.57 -14.70 5.69
CA PRO A 75 -5.96 -13.96 6.79
C PRO A 75 -5.91 -12.48 6.41
N GLN A 76 -6.26 -11.59 7.34
CA GLN A 76 -6.25 -10.14 7.13
C GLN A 76 -4.83 -9.57 7.18
N ILE A 77 -4.00 -9.96 6.20
CA ILE A 77 -2.62 -9.50 6.05
C ILE A 77 -2.53 -8.30 5.10
N THR A 78 -1.55 -7.44 5.34
CA THR A 78 -1.23 -6.30 4.45
C THR A 78 0.26 -6.00 4.47
N ARG A 79 0.72 -5.09 3.61
CA ARG A 79 2.12 -4.67 3.51
C ARG A 79 2.29 -3.22 3.98
N ASN A 80 3.22 -2.98 4.88
CA ASN A 80 3.53 -1.64 5.37
C ASN A 80 4.47 -0.89 4.39
N VAL A 81 4.74 0.39 4.69
CA VAL A 81 5.62 1.27 3.91
C VAL A 81 7.08 0.79 3.84
N GLU A 82 7.53 0.02 4.83
CA GLU A 82 8.86 -0.61 4.86
C GLU A 82 8.91 -1.91 4.05
N GLY A 83 7.79 -2.30 3.43
CA GLY A 83 7.68 -3.51 2.62
C GLY A 83 7.53 -4.80 3.44
N ARG A 84 7.24 -4.70 4.74
CA ARG A 84 7.01 -5.83 5.67
C ARG A 84 5.55 -6.23 5.66
N TRP A 85 5.28 -7.51 5.88
CA TRP A 85 3.91 -8.03 6.01
C TRP A 85 3.40 -7.85 7.44
N THR A 86 2.15 -7.47 7.62
CA THR A 86 1.56 -7.17 8.93
C THR A 86 0.13 -7.69 8.97
N LEU A 87 -0.41 -7.89 10.17
CA LEU A 87 -1.83 -8.18 10.38
C LEU A 87 -2.59 -6.87 10.54
N ARG A 88 -3.77 -6.76 9.94
CA ARG A 88 -4.65 -5.60 10.09
C ARG A 88 -5.25 -5.53 11.49
N THR A 89 -5.57 -6.69 12.05
CA THR A 89 -6.12 -6.82 13.40
C THR A 89 -5.04 -7.32 14.34
N LEU A 90 -4.73 -6.54 15.37
CA LEU A 90 -3.71 -6.86 16.37
C LEU A 90 -4.38 -7.43 17.62
N ALA A 91 -4.01 -8.64 18.00
CA ALA A 91 -4.47 -9.26 19.23
C ALA A 91 -3.70 -8.68 20.45
N PRO A 92 -4.39 -8.21 21.51
CA PRO A 92 -3.74 -7.68 22.70
C PRO A 92 -2.76 -8.67 23.33
N GLY A 93 -1.56 -8.19 23.69
CA GLY A 93 -0.50 -9.03 24.28
C GLY A 93 0.07 -10.10 23.35
N CYS A 94 -0.31 -10.11 22.07
CA CYS A 94 0.29 -10.97 21.07
C CYS A 94 1.60 -10.38 20.56
N ARG A 95 2.59 -11.24 20.28
CA ARG A 95 3.86 -10.82 19.67
C ARG A 95 3.73 -10.63 18.15
N CYS A 96 2.58 -10.12 17.69
CA CYS A 96 2.45 -9.61 16.33
C CYS A 96 3.61 -8.63 16.13
N ARG A 97 4.59 -9.01 15.31
CA ARG A 97 5.86 -8.28 15.26
C ARG A 97 5.56 -6.82 14.94
N PRO A 98 5.95 -5.85 15.78
CA PRO A 98 5.75 -4.43 15.47
C PRO A 98 6.40 -4.04 14.14
N THR A 99 7.50 -4.71 13.80
CA THR A 99 8.28 -4.55 12.56
C THR A 99 7.79 -5.45 11.40
N GLY A 100 6.69 -6.19 11.58
CA GLY A 100 6.13 -7.10 10.59
C GLY A 100 6.95 -8.36 10.28
N PHE A 101 6.39 -9.16 9.38
CA PHE A 101 6.88 -10.44 8.89
C PHE A 101 7.64 -10.28 7.56
N ARG A 102 8.52 -11.23 7.25
CA ARG A 102 9.34 -11.19 6.03
C ARG A 102 8.54 -11.55 4.79
N SER A 103 7.50 -12.36 4.95
CA SER A 103 6.68 -12.86 3.84
C SER A 103 5.20 -12.92 4.21
N ALA A 104 4.35 -12.98 3.17
CA ALA A 104 2.91 -13.21 3.33
C ALA A 104 2.63 -14.55 4.03
N ALA A 105 3.42 -15.58 3.71
CA ALA A 105 3.32 -16.89 4.33
C ALA A 105 3.59 -16.86 5.84
N GLU A 106 4.66 -16.17 6.29
CA GLU A 106 4.95 -16.00 7.72
C GLU A 106 3.81 -15.26 8.45
N ALA A 107 3.24 -14.22 7.83
CA ALA A 107 2.14 -13.47 8.42
C ALA A 107 0.84 -14.30 8.50
N ALA A 108 0.52 -15.05 7.42
CA ALA A 108 -0.63 -15.94 7.36
C ALA A 108 -0.52 -17.11 8.34
N ASP A 109 0.68 -17.68 8.49
CA ASP A 109 0.98 -18.71 9.48
C ASP A 109 0.73 -18.20 10.90
N HIS A 110 1.22 -16.99 11.22
CA HIS A 110 0.94 -16.37 12.51
C HIS A 110 -0.56 -16.08 12.72
N ALA A 111 -1.29 -15.68 11.68
CA ALA A 111 -2.73 -15.45 11.77
C ALA A 111 -3.51 -16.73 12.12
N ARG A 112 -3.02 -17.89 11.65
CA ARG A 112 -3.58 -19.23 11.93
C ARG A 112 -3.13 -19.81 13.27
N ASP A 113 -2.14 -19.22 13.93
CA ASP A 113 -1.65 -19.72 15.22
C ASP A 113 -2.79 -19.70 16.26
N PRO A 114 -3.16 -20.84 16.88
CA PRO A 114 -4.19 -20.87 17.91
C PRO A 114 -3.88 -19.92 19.08
N ALA A 115 -2.60 -19.62 19.37
CA ALA A 115 -2.22 -18.64 20.39
C ALA A 115 -2.53 -17.19 19.97
N HIS A 116 -2.45 -16.89 18.67
CA HIS A 116 -2.88 -15.60 18.14
C HIS A 116 -4.40 -15.46 18.25
N VAL A 117 -5.15 -16.44 17.71
CA VAL A 117 -6.62 -16.40 17.71
C VAL A 117 -7.18 -16.41 19.14
N ALA A 118 -6.61 -17.20 20.06
CA ALA A 118 -7.02 -17.21 21.46
C ALA A 118 -6.91 -15.81 22.10
N ARG A 119 -5.83 -15.07 21.82
CA ARG A 119 -5.67 -13.70 22.32
C ARG A 119 -6.66 -12.72 21.67
N LEU A 120 -6.93 -12.89 20.37
CA LEU A 120 -7.87 -12.03 19.64
C LEU A 120 -9.27 -12.08 20.26
N TYR A 121 -9.71 -13.26 20.67
CA TYR A 121 -11.03 -13.48 21.29
C TYR A 121 -11.00 -13.46 22.83
N GLY A 122 -9.83 -13.31 23.44
CA GLY A 122 -9.67 -13.31 24.90
C GLY A 122 -10.06 -14.64 25.56
N VAL A 123 -9.69 -15.76 24.94
CA VAL A 123 -9.97 -17.14 25.41
C VAL A 123 -8.69 -17.91 25.75
N SER A 124 -8.84 -19.08 26.38
CA SER A 124 -7.71 -19.95 26.71
C SER A 124 -7.14 -20.63 25.47
N PHE A 125 -5.84 -20.45 25.23
CA PHE A 125 -5.10 -21.17 24.18
C PHE A 125 -5.27 -22.68 24.27
N TYR A 126 -5.12 -23.25 25.47
CA TYR A 126 -5.19 -24.69 25.67
C TYR A 126 -6.57 -25.27 25.33
N GLU A 127 -7.64 -24.57 25.73
CA GLU A 127 -9.01 -25.00 25.48
C GLU A 127 -9.40 -24.86 24.00
N LEU A 128 -8.95 -23.78 23.35
CA LEU A 128 -9.15 -23.56 21.92
C LEU A 128 -8.39 -24.63 21.11
N HIS A 129 -7.11 -24.84 21.40
CA HIS A 129 -6.28 -25.83 20.70
C HIS A 129 -6.82 -27.26 20.91
N ARG A 130 -7.24 -27.61 22.13
CA ARG A 130 -7.87 -28.90 22.42
C ARG A 130 -9.13 -29.13 21.57
N ARG A 131 -10.00 -28.11 21.45
CA ARG A 131 -11.21 -28.21 20.60
C ARG A 131 -10.88 -28.30 19.12
N LEU A 132 -9.86 -27.57 18.63
CA LEU A 132 -9.39 -27.71 17.25
C LEU A 132 -8.98 -29.16 16.95
N ARG A 133 -8.24 -29.81 17.85
CA ARG A 133 -7.85 -31.23 17.69
C ARG A 133 -9.06 -32.15 17.54
N VAL A 134 -10.12 -31.92 18.31
CA VAL A 134 -11.37 -32.69 18.19
C VAL A 134 -12.02 -32.50 16.81
N VAL A 135 -12.01 -31.27 16.28
CA VAL A 135 -12.50 -30.98 14.92
C VAL A 135 -11.66 -31.70 13.87
N GLU A 136 -10.33 -31.62 13.97
CA GLU A 136 -9.39 -32.31 13.07
C GLU A 136 -9.63 -33.82 13.04
N ASP A 137 -9.77 -34.43 14.21
CA ASP A 137 -9.99 -35.87 14.35
C ASP A 137 -11.36 -36.29 13.79
N LEU A 138 -12.42 -35.53 14.08
CA LEU A 138 -13.77 -35.79 13.61
C LEU A 138 -13.85 -35.74 12.07
N HIS A 139 -13.15 -34.79 11.46
CA HIS A 139 -13.15 -34.59 10.00
C HIS A 139 -12.01 -35.31 9.29
N ARG A 140 -11.16 -36.06 10.02
CA ARG A 140 -9.98 -36.75 9.48
C ARG A 140 -9.12 -35.83 8.60
N THR A 141 -8.92 -34.60 9.07
CA THR A 141 -8.23 -33.55 8.34
C THR A 141 -7.15 -32.94 9.21
N ARG A 142 -6.13 -32.37 8.56
CA ARG A 142 -5.16 -31.48 9.21
C ARG A 142 -5.10 -30.11 8.56
N PHE A 143 -5.99 -29.85 7.59
CA PHE A 143 -6.10 -28.61 6.82
C PHE A 143 -4.83 -28.12 6.06
N HIS A 144 -3.66 -28.72 6.28
CA HIS A 144 -2.40 -28.28 5.69
C HIS A 144 -2.17 -28.76 4.26
N VAL A 145 -2.86 -29.82 3.83
CA VAL A 145 -2.70 -30.39 2.49
C VAL A 145 -3.55 -29.56 1.50
N PRO A 146 -2.94 -28.94 0.48
CA PRO A 146 -3.70 -28.23 -0.54
C PRO A 146 -4.60 -29.21 -1.33
N PRO A 147 -5.80 -28.78 -1.73
CA PRO A 147 -6.62 -29.56 -2.63
C PRO A 147 -5.95 -29.68 -4.01
N PRO A 148 -6.42 -30.59 -4.90
CA PRO A 148 -5.97 -30.63 -6.28
C PRO A 148 -6.05 -29.25 -6.93
N ALA A 149 -4.95 -28.78 -7.52
CA ALA A 149 -4.79 -27.39 -7.91
C ALA A 149 -4.38 -27.18 -9.37
N ALA A 150 -4.56 -28.18 -10.24
CA ALA A 150 -4.09 -28.15 -11.64
C ALA A 150 -4.54 -26.89 -12.41
N ALA A 151 -5.79 -26.45 -12.22
CA ALA A 151 -6.27 -25.20 -12.85
C ALA A 151 -5.57 -23.95 -12.28
N ALA A 152 -5.33 -23.92 -10.97
CA ALA A 152 -4.58 -22.82 -10.35
C ALA A 152 -3.10 -22.83 -10.76
N GLU A 153 -2.50 -24.01 -10.96
CA GLU A 153 -1.12 -24.16 -11.45
C GLU A 153 -0.96 -23.58 -12.86
N GLN A 154 -2.00 -23.66 -13.71
CA GLN A 154 -2.01 -23.02 -15.02
C GLN A 154 -2.17 -21.50 -14.93
N ALA A 155 -2.87 -21.00 -13.91
CA ALA A 155 -3.11 -19.57 -13.71
C ALA A 155 -1.91 -18.83 -13.08
N VAL A 156 -0.94 -19.55 -12.49
CA VAL A 156 0.19 -18.98 -11.77
C VAL A 156 1.50 -19.22 -12.52
N ARG A 157 2.27 -18.15 -12.72
CA ARG A 157 3.52 -18.19 -13.49
C ARG A 157 4.63 -18.99 -12.82
N GLU A 158 4.82 -18.79 -11.53
CA GLU A 158 5.91 -19.42 -10.80
C GLU A 158 5.63 -20.90 -10.53
N HIS A 159 6.63 -21.76 -10.74
CA HIS A 159 6.51 -23.22 -10.58
C HIS A 159 6.01 -23.66 -9.19
N ASP A 160 6.42 -22.96 -8.13
CA ASP A 160 5.97 -23.19 -6.74
C ASP A 160 4.90 -22.19 -6.28
N GLY A 161 4.33 -21.42 -7.22
CA GLY A 161 3.52 -20.25 -6.90
C GLY A 161 2.22 -20.59 -6.18
N VAL A 162 1.54 -21.66 -6.57
CA VAL A 162 0.33 -22.15 -5.88
C VAL A 162 0.65 -22.56 -4.43
N SER A 163 1.77 -23.24 -4.20
CA SER A 163 2.23 -23.62 -2.85
C SER A 163 2.52 -22.37 -2.00
N ARG A 164 3.14 -21.34 -2.60
CA ARG A 164 3.41 -20.06 -1.92
C ARG A 164 2.11 -19.31 -1.58
N LEU A 165 1.13 -19.32 -2.48
CA LEU A 165 -0.20 -18.73 -2.27
C LEU A 165 -0.97 -19.48 -1.18
N TRP A 166 -0.95 -20.81 -1.20
CA TRP A 166 -1.53 -21.66 -0.16
C TRP A 166 -0.92 -21.39 1.22
N ALA A 167 0.40 -21.26 1.29
CA ALA A 167 1.11 -20.91 2.51
C ALA A 167 0.69 -19.51 3.02
N ALA A 168 0.47 -18.56 2.11
CA ALA A 168 -0.08 -17.23 2.39
C ALA A 168 -1.59 -17.22 2.69
N GLY A 169 -2.27 -18.37 2.70
CA GLY A 169 -3.69 -18.47 3.04
C GLY A 169 -4.64 -18.31 1.84
N VAL A 170 -4.14 -18.27 0.61
CA VAL A 170 -4.95 -18.12 -0.61
C VAL A 170 -5.29 -19.51 -1.16
N HIS A 171 -6.58 -19.81 -1.24
CA HIS A 171 -7.09 -21.09 -1.74
C HIS A 171 -6.99 -21.19 -3.28
N PRO A 172 -6.70 -22.36 -3.88
CA PRO A 172 -6.62 -22.54 -5.34
C PRO A 172 -7.87 -22.06 -6.09
N ASP A 173 -9.07 -22.35 -5.60
CA ASP A 173 -10.32 -21.86 -6.21
C ASP A 173 -10.38 -20.33 -6.32
N LEU A 174 -9.83 -19.60 -5.34
CA LEU A 174 -9.78 -18.14 -5.39
C LEU A 174 -8.75 -17.65 -6.42
N VAL A 175 -7.63 -18.35 -6.58
CA VAL A 175 -6.64 -18.06 -7.64
C VAL A 175 -7.31 -18.17 -9.01
N VAL A 176 -8.02 -19.27 -9.26
CA VAL A 176 -8.76 -19.49 -10.52
C VAL A 176 -9.81 -18.40 -10.71
N ALA A 177 -10.62 -18.12 -9.70
CA ALA A 177 -11.67 -17.10 -9.79
C ALA A 177 -11.12 -15.70 -10.09
N LEU A 178 -10.02 -15.30 -9.45
CA LEU A 178 -9.36 -14.02 -9.71
C LEU A 178 -8.73 -13.97 -11.11
N HIS A 179 -8.13 -15.07 -11.56
CA HIS A 179 -7.54 -15.15 -12.89
C HIS A 179 -8.59 -15.05 -13.99
N GLU A 180 -9.66 -15.83 -13.90
CA GLU A 180 -10.77 -15.79 -14.85
C GLU A 180 -11.49 -14.44 -14.84
N LEU A 181 -11.64 -13.80 -13.68
CA LEU A 181 -12.20 -12.46 -13.60
C LEU A 181 -11.32 -11.42 -14.32
N LEU A 182 -10.01 -11.50 -14.10
CA LEU A 182 -9.06 -10.55 -14.67
C LEU A 182 -8.88 -10.74 -16.17
N TRP A 183 -8.65 -11.98 -16.57
CA TRP A 183 -8.06 -12.33 -17.85
C TRP A 183 -8.44 -13.76 -18.28
N PRO A 184 -9.70 -13.99 -18.71
CA PRO A 184 -10.15 -15.31 -19.16
C PRO A 184 -9.26 -15.82 -20.31
N GLY A 185 -8.65 -16.99 -20.14
CA GLY A 185 -7.70 -17.56 -21.11
C GLY A 185 -6.42 -16.74 -21.31
N GLY A 186 -6.11 -15.84 -20.38
CA GLY A 186 -4.91 -15.01 -20.38
C GLY A 186 -3.64 -15.79 -20.03
N PRO A 187 -2.49 -15.12 -20.07
CA PRO A 187 -1.24 -15.72 -19.65
C PRO A 187 -1.16 -15.87 -18.11
N PRO A 188 -0.38 -16.83 -17.59
CA PRO A 188 -0.24 -17.02 -16.15
C PRO A 188 0.26 -15.76 -15.42
N MET A 189 -0.43 -15.41 -14.33
CA MET A 189 -0.12 -14.23 -13.52
C MET A 189 0.91 -14.57 -12.44
N PRO A 190 1.78 -13.62 -12.05
CA PRO A 190 2.74 -13.87 -10.98
C PRO A 190 2.04 -13.93 -9.62
N VAL A 191 2.61 -14.66 -8.66
CA VAL A 191 2.15 -14.73 -7.25
C VAL A 191 1.86 -13.33 -6.68
N TRP A 192 2.67 -12.35 -7.06
CA TRP A 192 2.55 -10.98 -6.58
C TRP A 192 1.24 -10.27 -6.96
N PHE A 193 0.63 -10.64 -8.10
CA PHE A 193 -0.70 -10.15 -8.48
C PHE A 193 -1.75 -10.63 -7.47
N TYR A 194 -1.84 -11.94 -7.27
CA TYR A 194 -2.83 -12.55 -6.38
C TYR A 194 -2.70 -12.05 -4.95
N LEU A 195 -1.47 -11.93 -4.45
CA LEU A 195 -1.22 -11.34 -3.13
C LEU A 195 -1.69 -9.88 -3.03
N GLY A 196 -1.51 -9.08 -4.09
CA GLY A 196 -2.04 -7.71 -4.14
C GLY A 196 -3.56 -7.71 -4.08
N ALA A 197 -4.21 -8.49 -4.95
CA ALA A 197 -5.66 -8.59 -5.03
C ALA A 197 -6.30 -8.98 -3.69
N VAL A 198 -5.76 -9.98 -2.99
CA VAL A 198 -6.34 -10.47 -1.72
C VAL A 198 -5.96 -9.64 -0.49
N SER A 199 -4.83 -8.91 -0.50
CA SER A 199 -4.37 -8.16 0.68
C SER A 199 -4.77 -6.69 0.66
N ARG A 200 -4.92 -6.10 -0.53
CA ARG A 200 -5.35 -4.73 -0.73
C ARG A 200 -6.85 -4.61 -1.01
N HIS A 201 -7.46 -5.66 -1.55
CA HIS A 201 -8.86 -5.67 -1.98
C HIS A 201 -9.21 -4.51 -2.92
N PRO A 202 -8.46 -4.31 -4.03
CA PRO A 202 -8.77 -3.27 -4.99
C PRO A 202 -10.14 -3.52 -5.66
N ASP A 203 -10.74 -2.48 -6.25
CA ASP A 203 -11.88 -2.69 -7.15
C ASP A 203 -11.43 -3.47 -8.39
N MET A 204 -11.68 -4.78 -8.39
CA MET A 204 -11.30 -5.66 -9.50
C MET A 204 -12.00 -5.29 -10.81
N ALA A 205 -13.19 -4.68 -10.77
CA ALA A 205 -13.85 -4.21 -11.97
C ALA A 205 -13.10 -3.02 -12.58
N TRP A 206 -12.56 -2.13 -11.74
CA TRP A 206 -11.66 -1.06 -12.18
C TRP A 206 -10.34 -1.58 -12.75
N VAL A 207 -9.73 -2.58 -12.12
CA VAL A 207 -8.51 -3.23 -12.64
C VAL A 207 -8.77 -3.81 -14.04
N VAL A 208 -9.86 -4.57 -14.21
CA VAL A 208 -10.27 -5.16 -15.50
C VAL A 208 -10.49 -4.09 -16.56
N ARG A 209 -11.26 -3.04 -16.25
CA ARG A 209 -11.49 -1.92 -17.19
C ARG A 209 -10.19 -1.24 -17.62
N THR A 210 -9.25 -1.06 -16.69
CA THR A 210 -7.96 -0.44 -16.98
C THR A 210 -7.09 -1.35 -17.86
N LEU A 211 -7.09 -2.65 -17.63
CA LEU A 211 -6.35 -3.62 -18.45
C LEU A 211 -6.94 -3.83 -19.84
N ALA A 212 -8.26 -3.68 -20.01
CA ALA A 212 -8.86 -3.68 -21.33
C ALA A 212 -8.29 -2.57 -22.24
N ALA A 213 -7.79 -1.47 -21.65
CA ALA A 213 -7.12 -0.40 -22.38
C ALA A 213 -5.64 -0.69 -22.67
N VAL A 214 -4.95 -1.38 -21.75
CA VAL A 214 -3.53 -1.71 -21.82
C VAL A 214 -3.33 -3.10 -21.22
N ALA A 215 -3.41 -4.11 -22.08
CA ALA A 215 -3.30 -5.51 -21.71
C ALA A 215 -1.83 -5.85 -21.42
N ASP A 216 -1.43 -5.68 -20.16
CA ASP A 216 -0.09 -6.00 -19.68
C ASP A 216 -0.12 -6.58 -18.25
N GLU A 217 0.63 -7.67 -18.03
CA GLU A 217 0.67 -8.39 -16.75
C GLU A 217 1.30 -7.57 -15.62
N ASP A 218 2.35 -6.80 -15.93
CA ASP A 218 3.04 -5.96 -14.97
C ASP A 218 2.18 -4.75 -14.59
N VAL A 219 1.35 -4.25 -15.52
CA VAL A 219 0.32 -3.26 -15.24
C VAL A 219 -0.72 -3.84 -14.29
N ALA A 220 -1.22 -5.06 -14.52
CA ALA A 220 -2.20 -5.70 -13.66
C ALA A 220 -1.69 -5.82 -12.22
N VAL A 221 -0.46 -6.31 -12.07
CA VAL A 221 0.25 -6.35 -10.79
C VAL A 221 0.30 -4.97 -10.17
N TRP A 222 0.79 -3.96 -10.90
CA TRP A 222 0.94 -2.60 -10.37
C TRP A 222 -0.40 -1.99 -9.91
N LEU A 223 -1.49 -2.21 -10.65
CA LEU A 223 -2.83 -1.72 -10.29
C LEU A 223 -3.30 -2.28 -8.96
N CYS A 224 -3.12 -3.59 -8.70
CA CYS A 224 -3.52 -4.21 -7.44
C CYS A 224 -2.78 -3.66 -6.19
N TRP A 225 -1.63 -3.01 -6.39
CA TRP A 225 -0.80 -2.50 -5.29
C TRP A 225 -0.86 -0.99 -5.12
N THR A 226 -1.44 -0.26 -6.08
CA THR A 226 -1.30 1.19 -6.12
C THR A 226 -2.63 1.92 -6.27
N GLU A 227 -3.77 1.29 -5.99
CA GLU A 227 -5.08 1.97 -5.93
C GLU A 227 -5.05 3.12 -4.89
N THR A 228 -5.65 4.24 -5.28
CA THR A 228 -5.69 5.53 -4.57
C THR A 228 -7.11 6.12 -4.62
N GLU A 229 -7.38 7.18 -3.85
CA GLU A 229 -8.67 7.89 -3.91
C GLU A 229 -9.00 8.45 -5.30
N LEU A 230 -7.98 8.84 -6.08
CA LEU A 230 -8.15 9.27 -7.46
C LEU A 230 -8.86 8.20 -8.29
N ASP A 231 -8.58 6.92 -8.05
CA ASP A 231 -9.15 5.82 -8.81
C ASP A 231 -10.65 5.64 -8.55
N GLY A 232 -11.13 6.04 -7.36
CA GLY A 232 -12.57 6.07 -7.05
C GLY A 232 -13.32 7.20 -7.75
N THR A 233 -12.72 8.39 -7.84
CA THR A 233 -13.34 9.60 -8.44
C THR A 233 -13.12 9.74 -9.94
N GLY A 234 -12.05 9.15 -10.47
CA GLY A 234 -11.57 9.31 -11.84
C GLY A 234 -11.13 7.99 -12.46
N GLN A 235 -12.03 7.00 -12.46
CA GLN A 235 -11.75 5.59 -12.84
C GLN A 235 -11.04 5.40 -14.19
N GLU A 236 -11.20 6.32 -15.14
CA GLU A 236 -10.58 6.23 -16.48
C GLU A 236 -9.18 6.86 -16.56
N ALA A 237 -8.78 7.65 -15.56
CA ALA A 237 -7.57 8.47 -15.61
C ALA A 237 -6.30 7.65 -15.83
N ARG A 238 -6.12 6.56 -15.08
CA ARG A 238 -4.94 5.69 -15.24
C ARG A 238 -4.88 5.02 -16.60
N GLY A 239 -6.00 4.49 -17.07
CA GLY A 239 -6.09 3.88 -18.40
C GLY A 239 -5.73 4.87 -19.50
N ALA A 240 -6.20 6.11 -19.39
CA ALA A 240 -5.84 7.19 -20.32
C ALA A 240 -4.35 7.53 -20.29
N TRP A 241 -3.76 7.66 -19.09
CA TRP A 241 -2.33 7.92 -18.93
C TRP A 241 -1.44 6.78 -19.44
N LEU A 242 -1.80 5.52 -19.17
CA LEU A 242 -1.07 4.37 -19.68
C LEU A 242 -1.08 4.32 -21.22
N ARG A 243 -2.26 4.53 -21.85
CA ARG A 243 -2.35 4.60 -23.33
C ARG A 243 -1.54 5.74 -23.93
N ALA A 244 -1.41 6.84 -23.20
CA ALA A 244 -0.60 7.98 -23.61
C ALA A 244 0.91 7.81 -23.33
N GLY A 245 1.34 6.62 -22.86
CA GLY A 245 2.74 6.30 -22.58
C GLY A 245 3.30 6.99 -21.34
N VAL A 246 2.45 7.44 -20.41
CA VAL A 246 2.91 8.01 -19.14
C VAL A 246 3.56 6.89 -18.29
N PRO A 247 4.79 7.06 -17.79
CA PRO A 247 5.43 6.04 -16.95
C PRO A 247 4.65 5.76 -15.66
N ARG A 248 4.52 4.48 -15.27
CA ARG A 248 3.81 4.03 -14.05
C ARG A 248 4.25 4.80 -12.78
N LYS A 249 5.56 5.04 -12.62
CA LYS A 249 6.10 5.82 -11.50
C LYS A 249 5.56 7.25 -11.46
N ALA A 250 5.42 7.89 -12.62
CA ALA A 250 4.83 9.22 -12.72
C ALA A 250 3.33 9.18 -12.41
N ILE A 251 2.60 8.17 -12.92
CA ILE A 251 1.18 7.98 -12.60
C ILE A 251 0.96 7.84 -11.09
N SER A 252 1.69 6.94 -10.42
CA SER A 252 1.56 6.76 -8.96
C SER A 252 1.85 8.06 -8.20
N THR A 253 2.90 8.78 -8.62
CA THR A 253 3.24 10.08 -8.00
C THR A 253 2.12 11.12 -8.17
N LEU A 254 1.50 11.17 -9.35
CA LEU A 254 0.44 12.14 -9.64
C LEU A 254 -0.90 11.76 -9.00
N ALA A 255 -1.17 10.45 -8.85
CA ALA A 255 -2.37 9.94 -8.21
C ALA A 255 -2.45 10.30 -6.71
N ASP A 256 -1.30 10.40 -6.05
CA ASP A 256 -1.18 10.86 -4.67
C ASP A 256 -1.06 12.40 -4.56
N GLY A 257 -1.06 13.11 -5.70
CA GLY A 257 -0.55 14.47 -5.80
C GLY A 257 -1.57 15.56 -6.09
N ALA A 258 -1.05 16.77 -6.21
CA ALA A 258 -1.83 17.98 -6.42
C ALA A 258 -2.28 18.22 -7.88
N TYR A 259 -1.83 17.39 -8.83
CA TYR A 259 -2.06 17.60 -10.25
C TYR A 259 -3.03 16.57 -10.82
N SER A 260 -4.11 17.07 -11.41
CA SER A 260 -5.12 16.25 -12.07
C SER A 260 -4.68 15.82 -13.50
N PRO A 261 -5.34 14.82 -14.10
CA PRO A 261 -5.18 14.53 -15.53
C PRO A 261 -5.41 15.74 -16.43
N ALA A 262 -6.33 16.63 -16.05
CA ALA A 262 -6.59 17.87 -16.79
C ALA A 262 -5.41 18.85 -16.71
N ASP A 263 -4.70 18.91 -15.58
CA ASP A 263 -3.49 19.73 -15.43
C ASP A 263 -2.37 19.26 -16.34
N VAL A 264 -2.15 17.94 -16.41
CA VAL A 264 -1.17 17.33 -17.31
C VAL A 264 -1.49 17.67 -18.76
N ALA A 265 -2.76 17.54 -19.18
CA ALA A 265 -3.19 17.87 -20.53
C ALA A 265 -3.05 19.37 -20.84
N ARG A 266 -3.37 20.25 -19.88
CA ARG A 266 -3.16 21.70 -20.03
C ARG A 266 -1.69 22.04 -20.19
N LEU A 267 -0.81 21.42 -19.39
CA LEU A 267 0.63 21.64 -19.50
C LEU A 267 1.15 21.19 -20.86
N MET A 268 0.74 20.00 -21.31
CA MET A 268 1.07 19.45 -22.64
C MET A 268 0.80 20.47 -23.76
N VAL A 269 -0.39 21.10 -23.76
CA VAL A 269 -0.75 22.12 -24.74
C VAL A 269 0.11 23.38 -24.61
N ARG A 270 0.35 23.85 -23.36
CA ARG A 270 1.12 25.07 -23.10
C ARG A 270 2.60 24.94 -23.51
N THR A 271 3.20 23.78 -23.27
CA THR A 271 4.63 23.52 -23.54
C THR A 271 4.88 22.83 -24.87
N ARG A 272 3.81 22.41 -25.58
CA ARG A 272 3.87 21.62 -26.83
C ARG A 272 4.66 20.31 -26.68
N ARG A 273 4.67 19.74 -25.48
CA ARG A 273 5.29 18.45 -25.18
C ARG A 273 4.32 17.30 -25.39
N SER A 274 4.81 16.06 -25.32
CA SER A 274 3.92 14.89 -25.20
C SER A 274 3.27 14.84 -23.82
N LEU A 275 2.12 14.17 -23.70
CA LEU A 275 1.45 13.97 -22.41
C LEU A 275 2.36 13.26 -21.40
N GLY A 276 3.11 12.24 -21.86
CA GLY A 276 4.09 11.52 -21.05
C GLY A 276 5.18 12.43 -20.48
N SER A 277 5.74 13.34 -21.30
CA SER A 277 6.77 14.29 -20.85
C SER A 277 6.21 15.32 -19.86
N ALA A 278 5.01 15.86 -20.13
CA ALA A 278 4.33 16.77 -19.22
C ALA A 278 4.04 16.11 -17.85
N ALA A 279 3.54 14.87 -17.87
CA ALA A 279 3.27 14.09 -16.67
C ALA A 279 4.55 13.79 -15.88
N ALA A 280 5.61 13.35 -16.57
CA ALA A 280 6.90 13.08 -15.94
C ALA A 280 7.49 14.32 -15.26
N THR A 281 7.37 15.48 -15.91
CA THR A 281 7.80 16.78 -15.36
C THR A 281 7.04 17.09 -14.07
N LEU A 282 5.70 17.11 -14.12
CA LEU A 282 4.88 17.40 -12.93
C LEU A 282 5.11 16.39 -11.79
N ALA A 283 5.29 15.11 -12.12
CA ALA A 283 5.64 14.08 -11.16
C ALA A 283 7.02 14.36 -10.50
N ALA A 284 8.03 14.78 -11.26
CA ALA A 284 9.33 15.12 -10.71
C ALA A 284 9.25 16.28 -9.70
N TRP A 285 8.49 17.33 -10.04
CA TRP A 285 8.23 18.44 -9.12
C TRP A 285 7.50 17.96 -7.85
N HIS A 286 6.46 17.16 -8.00
CA HIS A 286 5.72 16.62 -6.86
C HIS A 286 6.58 15.74 -5.94
N ARG A 287 7.42 14.85 -6.50
CA ARG A 287 8.39 14.06 -5.72
C ARG A 287 9.37 14.93 -4.93
N ALA A 288 9.73 16.07 -5.48
CA ALA A 288 10.56 17.05 -4.81
C ALA A 288 9.83 17.84 -3.71
N GLY A 289 8.53 17.59 -3.48
CA GLY A 289 7.68 18.40 -2.59
C GLY A 289 7.43 19.81 -3.10
N CYS A 290 7.62 20.04 -4.41
CA CYS A 290 7.42 21.32 -5.05
C CYS A 290 6.14 21.26 -5.89
N HIS A 291 5.38 22.35 -5.86
CA HIS A 291 4.07 22.43 -6.53
C HIS A 291 3.98 23.70 -7.39
N PRO A 292 4.81 23.84 -8.44
CA PRO A 292 4.69 24.98 -9.35
C PRO A 292 3.33 25.02 -10.02
N SER A 293 2.84 26.22 -10.33
CA SER A 293 1.71 26.36 -11.23
C SER A 293 2.12 25.93 -12.65
N LEU A 294 1.14 25.65 -13.51
CA LEU A 294 1.42 25.32 -14.91
C LEU A 294 2.09 26.48 -15.66
N ASP A 295 1.85 27.72 -15.23
CA ASP A 295 2.48 28.91 -15.77
C ASP A 295 3.94 29.06 -15.33
N ASP A 296 4.27 28.64 -14.10
CA ASP A 296 5.66 28.61 -13.62
C ASP A 296 6.50 27.61 -14.42
N VAL A 297 5.97 26.41 -14.69
CA VAL A 297 6.66 25.40 -15.50
C VAL A 297 6.87 25.90 -16.93
N ALA A 298 5.84 26.51 -17.54
CA ALA A 298 5.97 27.09 -18.87
C ALA A 298 6.92 28.30 -18.89
N LEU A 299 7.01 29.07 -17.79
CA LEU A 299 7.93 30.19 -17.64
C LEU A 299 9.38 29.71 -17.63
N ILE A 300 9.75 28.75 -16.79
CA ILE A 300 11.14 28.29 -16.70
C ILE A 300 11.64 27.70 -18.03
N GLU A 301 10.77 27.05 -18.80
CA GLU A 301 11.09 26.57 -20.15
C GLU A 301 11.36 27.73 -21.12
N ARG A 302 10.55 28.80 -21.09
CA ARG A 302 10.81 30.01 -21.88
C ARG A 302 12.10 30.72 -21.47
N LEU A 303 12.52 30.58 -20.21
CA LEU A 303 13.78 31.10 -19.70
C LEU A 303 14.98 30.22 -20.07
N GLY A 304 14.77 29.13 -20.81
CA GLY A 304 15.84 28.25 -21.29
C GLY A 304 16.30 27.20 -20.28
N ALA A 305 15.54 26.96 -19.20
CA ALA A 305 15.80 25.83 -18.32
C ALA A 305 15.67 24.51 -19.11
N ASP A 306 16.45 23.50 -18.73
CA ASP A 306 16.37 22.17 -19.34
C ASP A 306 14.92 21.67 -19.30
N PRO A 307 14.32 21.31 -20.45
CA PRO A 307 12.98 20.74 -20.49
C PRO A 307 12.79 19.54 -19.56
N TRP A 308 13.86 18.79 -19.29
CA TRP A 308 13.86 17.61 -18.44
C TRP A 308 14.36 17.88 -17.02
N PHE A 309 14.41 19.15 -16.61
CA PHE A 309 14.84 19.49 -15.26
C PHE A 309 13.96 18.81 -14.21
N GLU A 310 14.58 17.94 -13.41
CA GLU A 310 13.98 17.34 -12.23
C GLU A 310 14.57 18.01 -10.98
N PRO A 311 13.76 18.67 -10.13
CA PRO A 311 14.27 19.26 -8.90
C PRO A 311 14.80 18.17 -7.97
N SER A 312 16.06 18.31 -7.54
CA SER A 312 16.66 17.38 -6.58
C SER A 312 16.13 17.65 -5.17
N VAL A 313 15.47 16.65 -4.57
CA VAL A 313 14.96 16.70 -3.18
C VAL A 313 16.04 17.23 -2.23
N GLY A 314 17.23 16.61 -2.23
CA GLY A 314 18.31 17.00 -1.33
C GLY A 314 18.90 18.38 -1.63
N ALA A 315 18.86 18.84 -2.88
CA ALA A 315 19.29 20.20 -3.20
C ALA A 315 18.29 21.25 -2.69
N VAL A 316 16.99 20.97 -2.81
CA VAL A 316 15.92 21.84 -2.31
C VAL A 316 15.88 21.83 -0.78
N ASP A 317 16.00 20.67 -0.13
CA ASP A 317 16.10 20.55 1.34
C ASP A 317 17.27 21.37 1.87
N TRP A 318 18.44 21.23 1.26
CA TRP A 318 19.63 21.99 1.63
C TRP A 318 19.41 23.50 1.50
N LEU A 319 18.69 23.95 0.46
CA LEU A 319 18.34 25.36 0.29
C LEU A 319 17.34 25.81 1.37
N CYS A 320 16.31 25.01 1.67
CA CYS A 320 15.38 25.30 2.75
C CYS A 320 16.10 25.49 4.09
N ASP A 321 17.00 24.57 4.44
CA ASP A 321 17.77 24.63 5.70
C ASP A 321 18.66 25.87 5.77
N ARG A 322 19.24 26.27 4.63
CA ARG A 322 20.21 27.37 4.55
C ARG A 322 19.56 28.75 4.57
N VAL A 323 18.39 28.88 3.94
CA VAL A 323 17.64 30.15 3.89
C VAL A 323 16.90 30.40 5.21
N GLY A 324 16.60 29.33 5.97
CA GLY A 324 16.03 29.40 7.30
C GLY A 324 14.58 29.90 7.33
N ASN A 325 14.02 30.05 8.53
CA ASN A 325 12.61 30.40 8.75
C ASN A 325 12.36 31.91 8.85
N ALA A 326 13.01 32.72 8.00
CA ALA A 326 12.68 34.14 7.92
C ALA A 326 11.23 34.31 7.41
N TRP A 327 10.52 35.35 7.86
CA TRP A 327 9.12 35.56 7.49
C TRP A 327 8.91 35.80 5.97
N THR A 328 9.98 36.21 5.28
CA THR A 328 10.05 36.38 3.83
C THR A 328 10.81 35.25 3.13
N ALA A 329 10.99 34.10 3.79
CA ALA A 329 11.69 32.97 3.20
C ALA A 329 10.94 32.47 1.96
N PRO A 330 11.63 32.23 0.84
CA PRO A 330 11.03 31.63 -0.34
C PRO A 330 10.44 30.27 0.02
N THR A 331 9.28 29.98 -0.57
CA THR A 331 8.67 28.66 -0.48
C THR A 331 9.57 27.61 -1.12
N ARG A 332 9.36 26.35 -0.73
CA ARG A 332 10.02 25.20 -1.33
C ARG A 332 9.90 25.19 -2.86
N THR A 333 8.71 25.48 -3.38
CA THR A 333 8.46 25.62 -4.82
C THR A 333 9.31 26.72 -5.45
N GLN A 334 9.38 27.90 -4.84
CA GLN A 334 10.20 29.01 -5.35
C GLN A 334 11.69 28.63 -5.38
N LEU A 335 12.20 27.96 -4.34
CA LEU A 335 13.59 27.47 -4.33
C LEU A 335 13.84 26.46 -5.46
N GLY A 336 12.90 25.56 -5.72
CA GLY A 336 12.97 24.64 -6.84
C GLY A 336 12.98 25.37 -8.20
N LEU A 337 12.11 26.37 -8.39
CA LEU A 337 12.05 27.17 -9.62
C LEU A 337 13.33 27.99 -9.84
N LEU A 338 13.86 28.60 -8.78
CA LEU A 338 15.15 29.29 -8.83
C LEU A 338 16.28 28.31 -9.18
N LEU A 339 16.28 27.10 -8.61
CA LEU A 339 17.27 26.09 -8.95
C LEU A 339 17.19 25.68 -10.43
N ALA A 340 15.98 25.57 -10.99
CA ALA A 340 15.79 25.27 -12.41
C ALA A 340 16.41 26.34 -13.32
N VAL A 341 16.26 27.60 -12.96
CA VAL A 341 16.79 28.74 -13.74
C VAL A 341 18.29 28.95 -13.51
N CYS A 342 18.74 28.84 -12.27
CA CYS A 342 20.12 29.16 -11.88
C CYS A 342 21.10 27.99 -12.10
N GLY A 343 20.58 26.77 -12.27
CA GLY A 343 21.34 25.54 -12.48
C GLY A 343 22.13 25.02 -11.27
N THR A 344 22.50 25.88 -10.32
CA THR A 344 23.31 25.49 -9.14
C THR A 344 22.82 26.11 -7.84
N ARG A 345 23.02 25.41 -6.72
CA ARG A 345 22.70 25.89 -5.36
C ARG A 345 23.40 27.21 -5.01
N SER A 346 24.67 27.35 -5.40
CA SER A 346 25.44 28.56 -5.14
C SER A 346 24.86 29.77 -5.87
N ALA A 347 24.48 29.61 -7.14
CA ALA A 347 23.84 30.68 -7.91
C ALA A 347 22.48 31.07 -7.31
N VAL A 348 21.69 30.10 -6.82
CA VAL A 348 20.44 30.39 -6.09
C VAL A 348 20.71 31.24 -4.85
N LEU A 349 21.71 30.91 -4.03
CA LEU A 349 22.05 31.72 -2.85
C LEU A 349 22.50 33.13 -3.21
N SER A 350 23.27 33.30 -4.30
CA SER A 350 23.68 34.63 -4.78
C SER A 350 22.46 35.47 -5.18
N VAL A 351 21.50 34.89 -5.90
CA VAL A 351 20.25 35.57 -6.29
C VAL A 351 19.40 35.93 -5.06
N LEU A 352 19.31 35.02 -4.08
CA LEU A 352 18.59 35.27 -2.83
C LEU A 352 19.25 36.35 -1.97
N ALA A 353 20.58 36.47 -1.99
CA ALA A 353 21.30 37.53 -1.28
C ALA A 353 20.95 38.94 -1.81
N GLU A 354 20.56 39.03 -3.09
CA GLU A 354 20.05 40.25 -3.73
C GLU A 354 18.52 40.45 -3.50
N GLY A 355 17.89 39.61 -2.68
CA GLY A 355 16.46 39.68 -2.39
C GLY A 355 15.53 39.19 -3.52
N ILE A 356 16.08 38.48 -4.51
CA ILE A 356 15.31 38.03 -5.68
C ILE A 356 14.72 36.64 -5.41
N THR A 357 13.40 36.54 -5.43
CA THR A 357 12.66 35.27 -5.28
C THR A 357 11.88 34.85 -6.53
N ASP A 358 11.84 35.72 -7.55
CA ASP A 358 11.14 35.48 -8.82
C ASP A 358 12.09 34.84 -9.86
N PRO A 359 11.72 33.72 -10.49
CA PRO A 359 12.55 33.06 -11.50
C PRO A 359 12.86 33.95 -12.71
N GLY A 360 11.93 34.83 -13.13
CA GLY A 360 12.15 35.74 -14.24
C GLY A 360 13.20 36.81 -13.93
N ALA A 361 13.18 37.37 -12.73
CA ALA A 361 14.21 38.29 -12.24
C ALA A 361 15.57 37.61 -12.09
N ALA A 362 15.60 36.37 -11.59
CA ALA A 362 16.82 35.58 -11.49
C ALA A 362 17.48 35.35 -12.86
N ALA A 363 16.71 34.96 -13.88
CA ALA A 363 17.21 34.78 -15.23
C ALA A 363 17.81 36.07 -15.82
N ARG A 364 17.16 37.22 -15.59
CA ARG A 364 17.68 38.53 -16.05
C ARG A 364 19.01 38.88 -15.39
N MET A 365 19.14 38.62 -14.09
CA MET A 365 20.39 38.85 -13.36
C MET A 365 21.55 37.99 -13.90
N ILE A 366 21.31 36.70 -14.14
CA ILE A 366 22.32 35.77 -14.67
C ILE A 366 22.77 36.18 -16.08
N ASN A 367 21.81 36.47 -16.96
CA ASN A 367 22.09 36.85 -18.35
C ASN A 367 22.75 38.24 -18.43
N GLY A 368 22.35 39.19 -17.57
CA GLY A 368 22.98 40.51 -17.49
C GLY A 368 24.43 40.48 -17.02
N GLY A 369 24.78 39.55 -16.12
CA GLY A 369 26.17 39.35 -15.67
C GLY A 369 27.10 38.75 -16.73
N GLN A 370 26.59 37.90 -17.63
CA GLN A 370 27.38 37.30 -18.71
C GLN A 370 27.76 38.30 -19.81
N VAL A 371 26.93 39.31 -20.06
CA VAL A 371 27.24 40.36 -21.04
C VAL A 371 28.38 41.26 -20.54
N ALA A 372 28.41 41.59 -19.25
CA ALA A 372 29.46 42.42 -18.66
C ALA A 372 30.84 41.72 -18.60
N SER A 373 30.89 40.39 -18.45
CA SER A 373 32.16 39.65 -18.40
C SER A 373 32.82 39.41 -19.77
N SER A 374 32.06 39.56 -20.86
CA SER A 374 32.58 39.35 -22.23
C SER A 374 33.34 40.59 -22.76
N ASP A 375 32.96 41.80 -22.32
CA ASP A 375 33.64 43.04 -22.73
C ASP A 375 34.97 43.31 -22.02
N THR A 376 35.26 42.59 -20.92
CA THR A 376 36.50 42.81 -20.15
C THR A 376 37.70 42.02 -20.69
N LEU A 377 37.50 41.11 -21.66
CA LEU A 377 38.57 40.31 -22.28
C LEU A 377 39.06 40.85 -23.64
N ALA A 378 38.44 41.90 -24.20
CA ALA A 378 38.82 42.46 -25.50
C ALA A 378 39.97 43.51 -25.47
N HIS A 379 40.49 43.90 -24.30
CA HIS A 379 41.50 44.98 -24.19
C HIS A 379 42.94 44.56 -23.82
N ARG A 380 43.32 43.29 -23.98
CA ARG A 380 44.73 42.85 -23.86
C ARG A 380 45.24 42.14 -25.12
N ALA A 381 45.25 42.84 -26.25
CA ALA A 381 46.15 42.53 -27.35
C ALA A 381 47.29 43.56 -27.34
N GLY A 382 48.44 43.16 -26.77
CA GLY A 382 49.70 43.90 -26.92
C GLY A 382 50.34 43.61 -28.28
N PRO A 383 51.09 44.55 -28.88
CA PRO A 383 51.69 44.38 -30.19
C PRO A 383 52.86 43.38 -30.13
N VAL A 384 52.81 42.33 -30.96
CA VAL A 384 53.96 41.46 -31.21
C VAL A 384 54.80 42.08 -32.31
N THR A 385 55.95 42.63 -31.92
CA THR A 385 57.02 43.05 -32.82
C THR A 385 57.96 41.87 -33.14
N GLY A 386 58.12 41.59 -34.43
CA GLY A 386 59.34 41.19 -35.14
C GLY A 386 60.27 40.10 -34.58
N ARG A 387 60.43 39.03 -35.37
CA ARG A 387 61.65 38.82 -36.20
C ARG A 387 61.36 37.92 -37.38
#